data_AF-A0A7K3S347-F1
#
_entry.id   AF-A0A7K3S347-F1
#
_cell.length_a   1.000
_cell.length_b   1.000
_cell.length_c   1.000
_cell.angle_alpha   90.00
_cell.angle_beta   90.00
_cell.angle_gamma   90.00
#
_symmetry.space_group_name_H-M   'P 1'
#
loop_
_entity.id
_entity.type
_entity.pdbx_description
1 polymer ?
#
loop_
_entity_poly.entity_id
_entity_poly.type
_entity_poly.pdbx_seq_one_letter_code
_entity_poly.pdbx_strand_id
1 'polypeptide(L)'
;MTNVESVTWLRDEYQGREDELVNFAGGAALVGVSRSTVSNWAKRHSDFPKIALLTGIGERRSKYVPLAEFLDFARAQLSKEPGSKTPGPHRPAALIRAEQVDHAQRQIARLEALEKRQALTLANTRNALAKHRSRLVIAQRQLEVEVGAVRQLQEGPEESVPPDSVPR
;
A
#
# COMPACT_ATOMS: atom_id res chain seq x y z
N MET A 1 1.96 3.05 -11.03
CA MET A 1 3.35 2.60 -10.83
C MET A 1 3.28 1.27 -10.10
N THR A 2 3.85 0.25 -10.72
CA THR A 2 3.80 -1.16 -10.31
C THR A 2 4.34 -1.34 -8.89
N ASN A 3 3.55 -2.03 -8.07
CA ASN A 3 3.86 -2.34 -6.69
C ASN A 3 4.98 -3.41 -6.73
N VAL A 4 6.24 -2.99 -6.71
CA VAL A 4 7.37 -3.92 -6.68
C VAL A 4 7.31 -4.64 -5.34
N GLU A 5 6.87 -5.90 -5.35
CA GLU A 5 6.96 -6.78 -4.19
C GLU A 5 8.43 -6.87 -3.79
N SER A 6 8.85 -6.09 -2.79
CA SER A 6 10.23 -6.16 -2.33
C SER A 6 10.42 -7.48 -1.59
N VAL A 7 11.10 -8.40 -2.24
CA VAL A 7 11.56 -9.69 -1.70
C VAL A 7 12.97 -9.46 -1.15
N THR A 8 13.22 -9.89 0.08
CA THR A 8 14.54 -9.80 0.72
C THR A 8 14.87 -11.11 1.39
N TRP A 9 15.86 -11.81 0.84
CA TRP A 9 16.44 -13.02 1.42
C TRP A 9 17.38 -12.67 2.56
N LEU A 10 17.25 -13.38 3.67
CA LEU A 10 18.12 -13.26 4.85
C LEU A 10 18.94 -14.53 5.09
N ARG A 11 18.57 -15.63 4.42
CA ARG A 11 19.23 -16.94 4.46
C ARG A 11 19.25 -17.49 3.05
N ASP A 12 20.42 -17.46 2.42
CA ASP A 12 20.58 -17.78 1.00
C ASP A 12 20.37 -19.27 0.71
N GLU A 13 20.54 -20.13 1.72
CA GLU A 13 20.35 -21.59 1.59
C GLU A 13 18.90 -22.03 1.30
N TYR A 14 17.93 -21.11 1.43
CA TYR A 14 16.52 -21.33 1.12
C TYR A 14 16.07 -20.68 -0.20
N GLN A 15 16.97 -20.00 -0.91
CA GLN A 15 16.64 -19.43 -2.21
C GLN A 15 16.39 -20.56 -3.22
N GLY A 16 15.22 -20.59 -3.85
CA GLY A 16 14.78 -21.72 -4.70
C GLY A 16 14.22 -22.92 -3.95
N ARG A 17 14.03 -22.80 -2.63
CA ARG A 17 13.38 -23.79 -1.74
C ARG A 17 12.26 -23.10 -0.94
N GLU A 18 11.49 -22.26 -1.62
CA GLU A 18 10.42 -21.45 -1.00
C GLU A 18 9.32 -22.31 -0.38
N ASP A 19 9.11 -23.52 -0.89
CA ASP A 19 8.15 -24.51 -0.39
C ASP A 19 8.49 -25.04 1.01
N GLU A 20 9.76 -24.93 1.43
CA GLU A 20 10.21 -25.26 2.78
C GLU A 20 9.98 -24.12 3.78
N LEU A 21 9.48 -22.97 3.33
CA LEU A 21 9.26 -21.80 4.18
C LEU A 21 7.80 -21.64 4.56
N VAL A 22 7.57 -21.21 5.79
CA VAL A 22 6.24 -20.89 6.29
C VAL A 22 6.20 -19.48 6.85
N ASN A 23 5.15 -18.73 6.51
CA ASN A 23 4.91 -17.44 7.16
C ASN A 23 4.28 -17.64 8.55
N PHE A 24 4.33 -16.61 9.38
CA PHE A 24 3.81 -16.70 10.75
C PHE A 24 2.32 -17.07 10.85
N ALA A 25 1.50 -16.72 9.86
CA ALA A 25 0.08 -17.07 9.86
C ALA A 25 -0.14 -18.53 9.51
N GLY A 26 0.56 -19.05 8.50
CA GLY A 26 0.55 -20.46 8.11
C GLY A 26 1.12 -21.34 9.22
N GLY A 27 2.26 -20.96 9.81
CA GLY A 27 2.85 -21.69 10.93
C GLY A 27 1.93 -21.75 12.14
N ALA A 28 1.26 -20.64 12.46
CA ALA A 28 0.27 -20.60 13.53
C ALA A 28 -0.90 -21.57 13.29
N ALA A 29 -1.43 -21.60 12.06
CA ALA A 29 -2.50 -22.51 11.67
C ALA A 29 -2.07 -23.99 11.76
N LEU A 30 -0.84 -24.32 11.34
CA LEU A 30 -0.30 -25.69 11.38
C LEU A 30 -0.20 -26.26 12.80
N VAL A 31 0.13 -25.43 13.79
CA VAL A 31 0.35 -25.87 15.18
C VAL A 31 -0.80 -25.54 16.12
N GLY A 32 -1.92 -25.02 15.59
CA GLY A 32 -3.14 -24.77 16.34
C GLY A 32 -3.06 -23.59 17.33
N VAL A 33 -2.24 -22.57 17.03
CA VAL A 33 -2.10 -21.38 17.89
C VAL A 33 -2.47 -20.10 17.14
N SER A 34 -2.58 -18.98 17.86
CA SER A 34 -2.82 -17.69 17.24
C SER A 34 -1.54 -17.12 16.59
N ARG A 35 -1.68 -16.31 15.53
CA ARG A 35 -0.56 -15.59 14.91
C ARG A 35 0.16 -14.68 15.91
N SER A 36 -0.55 -14.08 16.87
CA SER A 36 0.05 -13.24 17.91
C SER A 36 0.90 -14.08 18.88
N THR A 37 0.53 -15.34 19.15
CA THR A 37 1.36 -16.29 19.90
C THR A 37 2.69 -16.51 19.20
N VAL A 38 2.68 -16.82 17.90
CA VAL A 38 3.93 -17.01 17.11
C VAL A 38 4.78 -15.75 17.08
N SER A 39 4.15 -14.59 16.90
CA SER A 39 4.85 -13.29 16.96
C SER A 39 5.49 -13.02 18.33
N ASN A 40 4.81 -13.41 19.41
CA ASN A 40 5.37 -13.33 20.76
C ASN A 40 6.51 -14.31 20.97
N TRP A 41 6.43 -15.51 20.40
CA TRP A 41 7.54 -16.46 20.46
C TRP A 41 8.79 -15.88 19.81
N ALA A 42 8.66 -15.37 18.58
CA ALA A 42 9.76 -14.72 17.85
C ALA A 42 10.39 -13.53 18.59
N LYS A 43 9.65 -12.87 19.49
CA LYS A 43 10.16 -11.75 20.31
C LYS A 43 10.80 -12.19 21.62
N ARG A 44 10.34 -13.30 22.21
CA ARG A 44 10.68 -13.70 23.58
C ARG A 44 11.67 -14.85 23.66
N HIS A 45 11.82 -15.60 22.58
CA HIS A 45 12.65 -16.79 22.51
C HIS A 45 13.78 -16.55 21.52
N SER A 46 15.01 -16.52 22.03
CA SER A 46 16.23 -16.36 21.22
C SER A 46 16.52 -17.59 20.36
N ASP A 47 15.98 -18.74 20.75
CA ASP A 47 15.99 -20.03 20.04
C ASP A 47 14.88 -20.14 18.98
N PHE A 48 14.07 -19.10 18.79
CA PHE A 48 13.09 -19.09 17.70
C PHE A 48 13.80 -19.12 16.33
N PRO A 49 13.27 -19.87 15.34
CA PRO A 49 13.86 -19.98 14.01
C PRO A 49 14.17 -18.64 13.36
N LYS A 50 15.35 -18.54 12.74
CA LYS A 50 15.75 -17.31 12.06
C LYS A 50 14.91 -17.11 10.81
N ILE A 51 14.51 -15.85 10.59
CA ILE A 51 13.76 -15.45 9.39
C ILE A 51 14.65 -15.70 8.18
N ALA A 52 14.14 -16.46 7.21
CA ALA A 52 14.82 -16.77 5.95
C ALA A 52 14.44 -15.78 4.84
N LEU A 53 13.18 -15.31 4.84
CA LEU A 53 12.65 -14.45 3.78
C LEU A 53 11.71 -13.38 4.34
N LEU A 54 11.84 -12.16 3.81
CA LEU A 54 10.93 -11.05 4.01
C LEU A 54 10.26 -10.69 2.68
N THR A 55 8.93 -10.56 2.66
CA THR A 55 8.20 -10.07 1.48
C THR A 55 7.31 -8.88 1.82
N GLY A 56 7.17 -7.93 0.88
CA GLY A 56 6.30 -6.76 1.02
C GLY A 56 7.01 -5.49 1.48
N ILE A 57 6.27 -4.37 1.56
CA ILE A 57 6.83 -3.02 1.70
C ILE A 57 6.69 -2.50 3.14
N GLY A 58 7.78 -1.92 3.66
CA GLY A 58 7.80 -1.21 4.95
C GLY A 58 7.47 -2.09 6.17
N GLU A 59 6.68 -1.55 7.10
CA GLU A 59 6.29 -2.23 8.34
C GLU A 59 5.34 -3.41 8.15
N ARG A 60 4.76 -3.59 6.96
CA ARG A 60 3.82 -4.66 6.63
C ARG A 60 4.48 -5.89 6.01
N ARG A 61 5.79 -6.06 6.20
CA ARG A 61 6.54 -7.20 5.69
C ARG A 61 6.07 -8.53 6.30
N SER A 62 5.74 -9.48 5.43
CA SER A 62 5.54 -10.87 5.80
C SER A 62 6.89 -11.51 6.09
N LYS A 63 6.94 -12.25 7.20
CA LYS A 63 8.14 -12.95 7.68
C LYS A 63 7.96 -14.44 7.45
N TYR A 64 8.96 -15.05 6.82
CA TYR A 64 9.01 -16.47 6.53
C TYR A 64 10.18 -17.10 7.28
N VAL A 65 9.93 -18.25 7.88
CA VAL A 65 10.91 -19.07 8.60
C VAL A 65 10.92 -20.48 8.01
N PRO A 66 12.02 -21.24 8.14
CA PRO A 66 12.04 -22.64 7.73
C PRO A 66 10.98 -23.44 8.50
N LEU A 67 10.15 -24.18 7.76
CA LEU A 67 9.04 -24.94 8.30
C LEU A 67 9.51 -26.01 9.29
N ALA A 68 10.57 -26.74 8.95
CA ALA A 68 11.13 -27.78 9.82
C ALA A 68 11.58 -27.22 11.18
N GLU A 69 12.42 -26.17 11.17
CA GLU A 69 12.89 -25.50 12.40
C GLU A 69 11.71 -24.96 13.23
N PHE A 70 10.69 -24.41 12.55
CA PHE A 70 9.48 -23.91 13.20
C PHE A 70 8.67 -25.01 13.89
N LEU A 71 8.48 -26.16 13.25
CA LEU A 71 7.75 -27.27 13.85
C LEU A 71 8.49 -27.87 15.04
N ASP A 72 9.82 -27.99 14.95
CA ASP A 72 10.65 -28.46 16.07
C ASP A 72 10.54 -27.52 17.28
N PHE A 73 10.69 -26.21 17.05
CA PHE A 73 10.52 -25.21 18.09
C PHE A 73 9.09 -25.23 18.66
N ALA A 74 8.07 -25.31 17.82
CA ALA A 74 6.68 -25.30 18.26
C ALA A 74 6.35 -26.54 19.09
N ARG A 75 6.82 -27.73 18.68
CA ARG A 75 6.67 -28.96 19.47
C ARG A 75 7.31 -28.80 20.85
N ALA A 76 8.53 -28.25 20.92
CA ALA A 76 9.19 -28.00 22.19
C ALA A 76 8.40 -27.03 23.07
N GLN A 77 7.86 -25.93 22.51
CA GLN A 77 7.04 -24.98 23.27
C GLN A 77 5.72 -25.55 23.74
N LEU A 78 5.02 -26.32 22.90
CA LEU A 78 3.73 -26.92 23.24
C LEU A 78 3.85 -28.06 24.26
N SER A 79 5.02 -28.72 24.31
CA SER A 79 5.31 -29.75 25.32
C SER A 79 5.63 -29.21 26.71
N LYS A 80 5.85 -27.89 26.85
CA LYS A 80 6.13 -27.28 28.15
C LYS A 80 4.85 -27.24 28.97
N GLU A 81 4.91 -27.78 30.18
CA GLU A 81 3.83 -27.58 31.15
C GLU A 81 3.64 -26.08 31.38
N PRO A 82 2.38 -25.59 31.42
CA PRO A 82 2.12 -24.20 31.71
C PRO A 82 2.62 -23.88 33.12
N GLY A 83 3.80 -23.25 33.19
CA GLY A 83 4.36 -22.80 34.45
C GLY A 83 3.38 -21.89 35.17
N SER A 84 3.26 -22.07 36.49
CA SER A 84 2.43 -21.22 37.34
C SER A 84 2.93 -19.77 37.23
N LYS A 85 2.30 -18.97 36.36
CA LYS A 85 2.55 -17.54 36.31
C LYS A 85 1.89 -16.94 37.53
N THR A 86 2.67 -16.68 38.57
CA THR A 86 2.25 -15.76 39.63
C THR A 86 1.95 -14.43 38.96
N PRO A 87 0.69 -13.92 39.00
CA PRO A 87 0.37 -12.64 38.42
C PRO A 87 1.26 -11.59 39.08
N GLY A 88 1.98 -10.81 38.28
CA GLY A 88 2.70 -9.65 38.79
C GLY A 88 1.71 -8.66 39.45
N PRO A 89 2.21 -7.70 40.24
CA PRO A 89 1.35 -6.72 40.91
C PRO A 89 0.39 -6.06 39.91
N HIS A 90 -0.91 -6.26 40.15
CA HIS A 90 -1.94 -5.73 39.27
C HIS A 90 -1.96 -4.21 39.37
N ARG A 91 -1.81 -3.55 38.22
CA ARG A 91 -1.98 -2.11 38.13
C ARG A 91 -3.45 -1.75 38.44
N PRO A 92 -3.72 -0.70 39.25
CA PRO A 92 -5.08 -0.23 39.50
C PRO A 92 -5.83 0.04 38.20
N ALA A 93 -7.05 -0.49 38.10
CA ALA A 93 -7.90 -0.35 36.91
C ALA A 93 -8.14 1.13 36.53
N ALA A 94 -8.18 2.03 37.52
CA ALA A 94 -8.33 3.46 37.29
C ALA A 94 -7.18 4.05 36.46
N LEU A 95 -5.93 3.65 36.72
CA LEU A 95 -4.77 4.12 35.95
C LEU A 95 -4.81 3.58 34.51
N ILE A 96 -5.21 2.32 34.34
CA ILE A 96 -5.36 1.72 33.00
C ILE A 96 -6.42 2.49 32.19
N ARG A 97 -7.56 2.80 32.81
CA ARG A 97 -8.64 3.55 32.15
C ARG A 97 -8.22 4.98 31.83
N ALA A 98 -7.49 5.66 32.72
CA ALA A 98 -6.96 6.99 32.46
C ALA A 98 -6.03 7.00 31.22
N GLU A 99 -5.10 6.04 31.13
CA GLU A 99 -4.23 5.92 29.96
C GLU A 99 -4.99 5.60 28.66
N GLN A 100 -6.05 4.79 28.75
CA GLN A 100 -6.91 4.49 27.60
C GLN A 100 -7.60 5.76 27.10
N VAL A 101 -8.10 6.61 28.02
CA VAL A 101 -8.70 7.91 27.68
C VAL A 101 -7.66 8.82 27.02
N ASP A 102 -6.48 8.96 27.61
CA ASP A 102 -5.40 9.81 27.06
C ASP A 102 -4.97 9.31 25.67
N HIS A 103 -4.84 7.99 25.51
CA HIS A 103 -4.51 7.40 24.22
C HIS A 103 -5.59 7.69 23.18
N ALA A 104 -6.87 7.49 23.52
CA ALA A 104 -7.98 7.77 22.61
C ALA A 104 -8.02 9.25 22.21
N GLN A 105 -7.84 10.17 23.16
CA GLN A 105 -7.76 11.61 22.88
C GLN A 105 -6.63 11.96 21.91
N ARG A 106 -5.43 11.38 22.10
CA ARG A 106 -4.31 11.57 21.17
C ARG A 106 -4.62 11.04 19.77
N GLN A 107 -5.29 9.89 19.67
CA GLN A 107 -5.68 9.32 18.37
C GLN A 107 -6.73 10.19 17.67
N ILE A 108 -7.72 10.70 18.40
CA ILE A 108 -8.72 11.63 17.86
C ILE A 108 -8.04 12.88 17.31
N ALA A 109 -7.21 13.55 18.11
CA ALA A 109 -6.50 14.76 17.69
C ALA A 109 -5.62 14.51 16.45
N ARG A 110 -4.93 13.35 16.39
CA ARG A 110 -4.14 12.95 15.22
C ARG A 110 -5.02 12.78 13.97
N LEU A 111 -6.16 12.10 14.10
CA LEU A 111 -7.06 11.83 12.98
C LEU A 111 -7.69 13.12 12.45
N GLU A 112 -8.13 14.03 13.33
CA GLU A 112 -8.63 15.35 12.95
C GLU A 112 -7.58 16.18 12.20
N ALA A 113 -6.33 16.15 12.66
CA ALA A 113 -5.24 16.84 11.97
C ALA A 113 -4.98 16.25 10.57
N LEU A 114 -5.09 14.93 10.44
CA LEU A 114 -4.96 14.23 9.16
C LEU A 114 -6.11 14.55 8.21
N GLU A 115 -7.34 14.56 8.71
CA GLU A 115 -8.54 14.95 7.96
C GLU A 115 -8.41 16.37 7.40
N LYS A 116 -8.00 17.34 8.22
CA LYS A 116 -7.77 18.73 7.77
C LYS A 116 -6.73 18.82 6.64
N ARG A 117 -5.63 18.08 6.75
CA ARG A 117 -4.59 18.03 5.70
C ARG A 117 -5.11 17.40 4.41
N GLN A 118 -5.89 16.33 4.52
CA GLN A 118 -6.50 15.68 3.37
C GLN A 118 -7.54 16.57 2.69
N ALA A 119 -8.38 17.26 3.46
CA ALA A 119 -9.36 18.21 2.95
C ALA A 119 -8.69 19.35 2.15
N LEU A 120 -7.59 19.92 2.67
CA LEU A 120 -6.80 20.93 1.97
C LEU A 120 -6.21 20.38 0.66
N THR A 121 -5.64 19.17 0.70
CA THR A 121 -5.07 18.52 -0.48
C THR A 121 -6.14 18.26 -1.55
N LEU A 122 -7.32 17.81 -1.13
CA LEU A 122 -8.45 17.56 -2.02
C LEU A 122 -8.95 18.86 -2.66
N ALA A 123 -9.06 19.95 -1.89
CA ALA A 123 -9.44 21.26 -2.41
C ALA A 123 -8.45 21.76 -3.48
N ASN A 124 -7.15 21.66 -3.21
CA ASN A 124 -6.10 22.03 -4.17
C ASN A 124 -6.18 21.20 -5.45
N THR A 125 -6.38 19.89 -5.31
CA THR A 125 -6.52 18.96 -6.45
C THR A 125 -7.74 19.31 -7.31
N ARG A 126 -8.88 19.62 -6.67
CA ARG A 126 -10.11 20.04 -7.37
C ARG A 126 -9.90 21.36 -8.13
N ASN A 127 -9.21 22.32 -7.52
CA ASN A 127 -8.89 23.59 -8.16
C ASN A 127 -7.99 23.41 -9.38
N ALA A 128 -6.95 22.56 -9.26
CA ALA A 128 -6.08 22.22 -10.39
C ALA A 128 -6.85 21.54 -11.52
N LEU A 129 -7.73 20.58 -11.20
CA LEU A 129 -8.58 19.90 -12.17
C LEU A 129 -9.49 20.88 -12.92
N ALA A 130 -10.15 21.79 -12.20
CA ALA A 130 -11.01 22.81 -12.80
C ALA A 130 -10.20 23.70 -13.77
N LYS A 131 -9.03 24.16 -13.34
CA LYS A 131 -8.12 24.97 -14.18
C LYS A 131 -7.72 24.26 -15.46
N HIS A 132 -7.33 22.99 -15.38
CA HIS A 132 -6.94 22.21 -16.56
C HIS A 132 -8.12 21.94 -17.49
N ARG A 133 -9.31 21.67 -16.96
CA ARG A 133 -10.53 21.54 -17.77
C ARG A 133 -10.85 22.81 -18.54
N SER A 134 -10.80 23.97 -17.89
CA SER A 134 -11.03 25.26 -18.57
C SER A 134 -10.00 25.51 -19.67
N ARG A 135 -8.71 25.22 -19.41
CA ARG A 135 -7.64 25.34 -20.41
C ARG A 135 -7.87 24.41 -21.61
N LEU A 136 -8.31 23.18 -21.37
CA LEU A 136 -8.59 22.22 -22.44
C LEU A 136 -9.69 22.76 -23.37
N VAL A 137 -10.79 23.29 -22.81
CA VAL A 137 -11.88 23.87 -23.61
C VAL A 137 -11.40 25.05 -24.46
N ILE A 138 -10.54 25.92 -23.90
CA ILE A 138 -9.97 27.05 -24.65
C ILE A 138 -9.09 26.55 -25.79
N ALA A 139 -8.18 25.60 -25.51
CA ALA A 139 -7.28 25.04 -26.50
C ALA A 139 -8.04 24.31 -27.62
N GLN A 140 -9.11 23.58 -27.29
CA GLN A 140 -9.98 22.94 -28.29
C GLN A 140 -10.62 23.97 -29.22
N ARG A 141 -11.16 25.07 -28.68
CA ARG A 141 -11.74 26.15 -29.50
C ARG A 141 -10.70 26.82 -30.40
N GLN A 142 -9.50 27.07 -29.89
CA GLN A 142 -8.40 27.63 -30.69
C GLN A 142 -8.02 26.70 -31.84
N LEU A 143 -7.88 25.40 -31.54
CA LEU A 143 -7.59 24.38 -32.54
C LEU A 143 -8.68 24.30 -33.61
N GLU A 144 -9.97 24.36 -33.24
CA GLU A 144 -11.09 24.38 -34.19
C GLU A 144 -11.02 25.58 -35.14
N VAL A 145 -10.67 26.76 -34.62
CA VAL A 145 -10.48 27.98 -35.43
C VAL A 145 -9.31 27.83 -36.38
N GLU A 146 -8.16 27.33 -35.91
CA GLU A 146 -6.97 27.10 -36.73
C GLU A 146 -7.23 26.08 -37.84
N VAL A 147 -7.87 24.95 -37.51
CA VAL A 147 -8.26 23.92 -38.48
C VAL A 147 -9.23 24.49 -39.52
N GLY A 148 -10.21 25.29 -39.10
CA GLY A 148 -11.13 25.97 -40.01
C GLY A 148 -10.42 26.93 -40.96
N ALA A 149 -9.48 27.74 -40.45
CA ALA A 149 -8.68 28.65 -41.26
C ALA A 149 -7.80 27.91 -42.28
N VAL A 150 -7.13 26.83 -41.86
CA VAL A 150 -6.33 25.98 -42.76
C VAL A 150 -7.20 25.38 -43.87
N ARG A 151 -8.41 24.92 -43.54
CA ARG A 151 -9.35 24.37 -44.51
C ARG A 151 -9.79 25.42 -45.54
N GLN A 152 -10.11 26.64 -45.11
CA GLN A 152 -10.47 27.74 -46.02
C GLN A 152 -9.32 28.13 -46.96
N LEU A 153 -8.07 28.05 -46.50
CA LEU A 153 -6.89 28.29 -47.34
C LEU A 153 -6.68 27.16 -48.37
N GLN A 154 -7.08 25.93 -48.06
CA GLN A 154 -7.02 24.80 -48.99
C GLN A 154 -8.18 24.79 -49.99
N GLU A 155 -9.34 25.32 -49.60
CA GLU A 155 -10.56 25.46 -50.44
C GLU A 155 -10.63 26.82 -51.17
N GLY A 156 -9.48 27.48 -51.41
CA GLY A 156 -9.41 28.75 -52.14
C GLY A 156 -10.18 28.74 -53.47
N PRO A 157 -10.69 29.91 -53.90
CA PRO A 157 -11.88 30.04 -54.76
C PRO A 157 -11.72 29.25 -56.05
N GLU A 158 -12.72 28.43 -56.40
CA GLU A 158 -12.87 27.96 -57.77
C GLU A 158 -12.80 29.19 -58.68
N GLU A 159 -11.71 29.26 -59.44
CA GLU A 159 -11.50 30.19 -60.51
C GLU A 159 -12.67 30.00 -61.48
N SER A 160 -13.67 30.88 -61.37
CA SER A 160 -14.78 30.97 -62.29
C SER A 160 -14.23 31.41 -63.64
N VAL A 161 -13.71 30.45 -64.40
CA VAL A 161 -13.40 30.65 -65.83
C VAL A 161 -14.75 30.90 -66.52
N PRO A 162 -15.02 32.11 -67.03
CA PRO A 162 -16.28 32.38 -67.70
C PRO A 162 -16.29 31.63 -69.04
N PRO A 163 -17.38 30.92 -69.39
CA PRO A 163 -17.49 30.24 -70.68
C PRO A 163 -17.87 31.26 -71.74
N ASP A 164 -16.93 32.09 -72.18
CA ASP A 164 -17.14 32.89 -73.39
C ASP A 164 -15.81 33.30 -74.01
N SER A 165 -15.31 32.47 -74.94
CA SER A 165 -14.38 32.85 -76.02
C SER A 165 -14.11 31.67 -76.95
N VAL A 166 -15.00 31.44 -77.93
CA VAL A 166 -14.64 30.77 -79.18
C VAL A 166 -14.99 31.71 -80.33
N PRO A 167 -14.01 32.29 -81.05
CA PRO A 167 -14.30 33.04 -82.26
C PRO A 167 -14.43 32.08 -83.45
N ARG A 168 -15.57 32.22 -84.14
CA ARG A 168 -15.91 31.83 -85.53
C ARG A 168 -15.50 30.45 -86.05
#